data_AF-A0A1T4YJD8-F1
#
_entry.id   AF-A0A1T4YJD8-F1
#
_cell.length_a   1.000
_cell.length_b   1.000
_cell.length_c   1.000
_cell.angle_alpha   90.00
_cell.angle_beta   90.00
_cell.angle_gamma   90.00
#
_symmetry.space_group_name_H-M   'P 1'
#
loop_
_entity.id
_entity.type
_entity.pdbx_description
1 polymer ?
#
loop_
_entity_poly.entity_id
_entity_poly.type
_entity_poly.pdbx_seq_one_letter_code
_entity_poly.pdbx_strand_id
1 'polypeptide(L)' 'MKHDTTIHDGIRASLKALHQILITAAKQASEASGYIDRNQQNAAIGTIIPLEDMLEQVAALYRATLALHRFKPVEGTCE' A
#
# COMPACT_ATOMS: atom_id res chain seq x y z
N MET A 1 2.41 30.06 1.93
CA MET A 1 2.52 28.85 1.09
C MET A 1 3.12 27.67 1.88
N LYS A 2 2.37 27.03 2.78
CA LYS A 2 2.84 25.79 3.49
C LYS A 2 2.05 24.53 3.12
N HIS A 3 0.86 24.66 2.54
CA HIS A 3 -0.07 23.55 2.28
C HIS A 3 0.41 22.58 1.19
N ASP A 4 1.09 23.09 0.15
CA ASP A 4 1.48 22.29 -1.01
C ASP A 4 2.60 21.27 -0.66
N THR A 5 3.51 21.66 0.23
CA THR A 5 4.59 20.78 0.72
C THR A 5 4.04 19.62 1.54
N THR A 6 3.01 19.85 2.37
CA THR A 6 2.41 18.80 3.22
C THR A 6 1.66 17.75 2.41
N ILE A 7 0.91 18.15 1.38
CA ILE A 7 0.20 17.21 0.49
C ILE A 7 1.22 16.37 -0.30
N HIS A 8 2.24 17.01 -0.85
CA HIS A 8 3.30 16.33 -1.58
C HIS A 8 4.07 15.32 -0.72
N ASP A 9 4.40 15.68 0.53
CA ASP A 9 5.06 14.77 1.47
C ASP A 9 4.14 13.60 1.88
N GLY A 10 2.84 13.84 2.05
CA GLY A 10 1.85 12.80 2.30
C GLY A 10 1.71 11.79 1.16
N ILE A 11 1.67 12.29 -0.09
CA ILE A 11 1.67 11.44 -1.31
C ILE A 11 2.97 10.62 -1.36
N ARG A 12 4.12 11.26 -1.17
CA ARG A 12 5.43 10.59 -1.18
C ARG A 12 5.51 9.49 -0.12
N ALA A 13 5.07 9.77 1.11
CA ALA A 13 5.07 8.79 2.20
C ALA A 13 4.16 7.60 1.88
N SER A 14 2.96 7.86 1.37
CA SER A 14 1.99 6.82 1.00
C SER A 14 2.52 5.92 -0.11
N LEU A 15 3.14 6.50 -1.15
CA LEU A 15 3.75 5.74 -2.25
C LEU A 15 4.94 4.88 -1.77
N LYS A 16 5.77 5.39 -0.86
CA LYS A 16 6.87 4.60 -0.26
C LYS A 16 6.34 3.42 0.55
N ALA A 17 5.32 3.65 1.38
CA ALA A 17 4.70 2.59 2.16
C ALA A 17 4.06 1.52 1.27
N LEU A 18 3.33 1.95 0.23
CA LEU A 18 2.71 1.05 -0.75
C LEU A 18 3.76 0.18 -1.45
N HIS A 19 4.85 0.78 -1.92
CA HIS A 19 5.95 0.05 -2.55
C HIS A 19 6.56 -1.00 -1.61
N GLN A 20 6.81 -0.63 -0.36
CA GLN A 20 7.41 -1.54 0.62
C GLN A 20 6.51 -2.74 0.93
N ILE A 21 5.19 -2.50 1.10
CA ILE A 21 4.23 -3.57 1.39
C ILE A 21 4.10 -4.50 0.18
N LEU A 22 4.00 -3.95 -1.04
CA LEU A 22 3.91 -4.76 -2.26
C LEU A 22 5.14 -5.63 -2.50
N ILE A 23 6.36 -5.13 -2.22
CA ILE A 23 7.58 -5.95 -2.30
C ILE A 23 7.51 -7.12 -1.32
N THR A 24 7.10 -6.86 -0.07
CA THR A 24 6.98 -7.92 0.94
C THR A 24 5.91 -8.94 0.54
N ALA A 25 4.75 -8.49 0.08
CA ALA A 25 3.67 -9.35 -0.38
C ALA A 25 4.09 -10.21 -1.57
N ALA A 26 4.77 -9.62 -2.56
CA ALA A 26 5.30 -10.36 -3.72
C ALA A 26 6.33 -11.42 -3.31
N LYS A 27 7.19 -11.10 -2.34
CA LYS A 27 8.16 -12.07 -1.79
C LYS A 27 7.45 -13.24 -1.12
N GLN A 28 6.45 -12.98 -0.29
CA GLN A 28 5.68 -14.03 0.39
C GLN A 28 4.91 -14.91 -0.61
N ALA A 29 4.28 -14.31 -1.63
CA ALA A 29 3.60 -15.07 -2.68
C ALA A 29 4.58 -15.97 -3.45
N SER A 30 5.77 -15.46 -3.78
CA SER A 30 6.84 -16.24 -4.41
C SER A 30 7.31 -17.40 -3.53
N GLU A 31 7.50 -17.15 -2.23
CA GLU A 31 7.91 -18.20 -1.28
C GLU A 31 6.84 -19.29 -1.12
N ALA A 32 5.57 -18.89 -1.02
CA ALA A 32 4.44 -19.82 -0.98
C ALA A 32 4.35 -20.69 -2.24
N SER A 33 4.62 -20.10 -3.41
CA SER A 33 4.72 -20.87 -4.66
C SER A 33 5.86 -21.91 -4.58
N GLY A 34 7.01 -21.53 -4.02
CA GLY A 34 8.11 -22.47 -3.79
C GLY A 34 7.76 -23.61 -2.83
N TYR A 35 6.93 -23.35 -1.81
CA TYR A 35 6.45 -24.39 -0.90
C TYR A 35 5.49 -25.37 -1.60
N ILE A 36 4.59 -24.88 -2.46
CA ILE A 36 3.64 -25.77 -3.16
C ILE A 36 4.36 -26.68 -4.17
N ASP A 37 5.39 -26.18 -4.85
CA ASP A 37 6.23 -26.98 -5.76
C ASP A 37 6.94 -28.15 -5.04
N ARG A 38 7.14 -28.02 -3.72
CA ARG A 38 7.74 -29.04 -2.85
C ARG A 38 6.70 -29.90 -2.13
N ASN A 39 5.42 -29.79 -2.52
CA ASN A 39 4.29 -30.46 -1.88
C ASN A 39 4.11 -30.11 -0.39
N GLN A 40 4.55 -28.91 0.03
CA GLN A 40 4.46 -28.40 1.40
C GLN A 40 3.26 -27.47 1.57
N GLN A 41 2.04 -28.00 1.36
CA GLN A 41 0.80 -27.21 1.31
C GLN A 41 0.56 -26.34 2.56
N ASN A 42 0.74 -26.89 3.76
CA ASN A 42 0.51 -26.14 5.00
C ASN A 42 1.48 -24.95 5.13
N ALA A 43 2.73 -25.11 4.68
CA ALA A 43 3.69 -24.01 4.65
C ALA A 43 3.27 -22.96 3.62
N ALA A 44 2.88 -23.38 2.40
CA ALA A 44 2.39 -22.48 1.37
C ALA A 44 1.19 -21.63 1.84
N ILE A 45 0.17 -22.27 2.42
CA ILE A 45 -1.01 -21.57 2.96
C ILE A 45 -0.60 -20.66 4.14
N GLY A 46 0.20 -21.16 5.07
CA GLY A 46 0.67 -20.38 6.21
C GLY A 46 1.42 -19.10 5.79
N THR A 47 2.23 -19.17 4.73
CA THR A 47 2.99 -18.04 4.20
C THR A 47 2.11 -16.95 3.58
N ILE A 48 0.93 -17.29 3.03
CA ILE A 48 0.03 -16.31 2.41
C ILE A 48 -1.03 -15.73 3.34
N ILE A 49 -1.24 -16.29 4.55
CA ILE A 49 -2.22 -15.75 5.51
C ILE A 49 -2.05 -14.24 5.76
N PRO A 50 -0.82 -13.72 5.98
CA PRO A 50 -0.64 -12.29 6.22
C PRO A 50 -0.94 -11.40 5.00
N LEU A 51 -1.10 -11.97 3.80
CA LEU A 51 -1.36 -11.18 2.60
C LEU A 51 -2.70 -10.46 2.64
N GLU A 52 -3.70 -11.00 3.35
CA GLU A 52 -5.01 -10.35 3.51
C GLU A 52 -4.84 -8.94 4.11
N ASP A 53 -4.21 -8.86 5.28
CA ASP A 53 -3.93 -7.59 5.97
C ASP A 53 -3.05 -6.65 5.11
N MET A 54 -2.08 -7.20 4.37
CA MET A 54 -1.22 -6.41 3.49
C MET A 54 -2.00 -5.81 2.31
N LEU A 55 -2.91 -6.57 1.71
CA LEU A 55 -3.74 -6.11 0.60
C LEU A 55 -4.71 -5.02 1.06
N GLU A 56 -5.28 -5.14 2.27
CA GLU A 56 -6.10 -4.10 2.87
C GLU A 56 -5.30 -2.79 3.08
N GLN A 57 -4.09 -2.89 3.62
CA GLN A 57 -3.20 -1.75 3.81
C GLN A 57 -2.83 -1.08 2.48
N VAL A 58 -2.50 -1.87 1.45
CA VAL A 58 -2.21 -1.36 0.10
C VAL A 58 -3.43 -0.62 -0.47
N ALA A 59 -4.62 -1.20 -0.35
CA ALA A 59 -5.85 -0.59 -0.84
C ALA A 59 -6.16 0.72 -0.10
N ALA A 60 -5.90 0.79 1.20
CA ALA A 60 -6.07 2.00 2.00
C ALA A 60 -5.09 3.10 1.56
N LEU A 61 -3.79 2.78 1.44
CA LEU A 61 -2.76 3.72 1.01
C LEU A 61 -2.98 4.22 -0.42
N TYR A 62 -3.40 3.34 -1.33
CA TYR A 62 -3.77 3.71 -2.68
C TYR A 62 -4.89 4.75 -2.70
N ARG A 63 -5.98 4.47 -1.97
CA ARG A 63 -7.12 5.39 -1.86
C ARG A 63 -6.73 6.72 -1.23
N ALA A 64 -5.94 6.70 -0.16
CA ALA A 64 -5.42 7.90 0.50
C ALA A 64 -4.57 8.75 -0.46
N THR A 65 -3.68 8.11 -1.22
CA THR A 65 -2.85 8.78 -2.23
C THR A 65 -3.70 9.49 -3.28
N LEU A 66 -4.73 8.81 -3.81
CA LEU A 66 -5.65 9.41 -4.77
C LEU A 66 -6.46 10.55 -4.17
N ALA A 67 -6.91 10.42 -2.92
CA ALA A 67 -7.65 11.48 -2.24
C ALA A 67 -6.78 12.72 -2.06
N LEU A 68 -5.53 12.56 -1.62
CA LEU A 68 -4.56 13.65 -1.49
C LEU A 68 -4.26 14.31 -2.83
N HIS A 69 -4.09 13.52 -3.90
CA HIS A 69 -3.85 14.06 -5.24
C HIS A 69 -5.05 14.87 -5.78
N ARG A 70 -6.28 14.45 -5.46
CA ARG A 70 -7.52 15.11 -5.86
C ARG A 70 -7.89 16.29 -4.96
N PHE A 71 -7.21 16.46 -3.83
CA PHE A 71 -7.47 17.54 -2.90
C PHE A 71 -7.08 18.87 -3.55
N LYS A 72 -8.09 19.63 -4.00
CA LYS A 72 -7.92 21.03 -4.36
C LYS A 72 -8.07 21.84 -3.07
N PRO A 73 -7.06 22.59 -2.62
CA PRO A 73 -7.26 23.55 -1.56
C PRO A 73 -8.32 24.54 -2.03
N VAL A 74 -9.38 24.72 -1.24
CA VAL A 74 -10.38 25.76 -1.49
C VAL A 74 -9.68 27.10 -1.28
N GLU A 75 -9.32 27.78 -2.37
CA GLU A 75 -8.92 29.18 -2.30
C GLU A 75 -10.15 30.02 -1.93
N GLY A 76 -9.97 30.93 -0.98
CA GLY A 76 -11.03 31.54 -0.20
C GLY A 76 -12.19 32.13 -1.02
N THR A 77 -13.39 31.71 -0.68
CA THR A 77 -14.61 32.51 -0.84
C THR A 77 -15.00 33.00 0.55
N CYS A 78 -14.48 34.15 0.92
CA CYS A 78 -15.10 34.98 1.95
C CYS A 78 -16.07 35.89 1.18
N GLU A 79 -17.38 35.66 1.33
CA GLU A 79 -18.40 36.69 1.15
C GLU A 79 -18.33 37.71 2.29
#